data_AF-A0A3D1LC30-F1
#
_entry.id   AF-A0A3D1LC30-F1
#
_cell.length_a   1.000
_cell.length_b   1.000
_cell.length_c   1.000
_cell.angle_alpha   90.00
_cell.angle_beta   90.00
_cell.angle_gamma   90.00
#
_symmetry.space_group_name_H-M   'P 1'
#
loop_
_entity.id
_entity.type
_entity.pdbx_description
1 polymer ?
#
loop_
_entity_poly.entity_id
_entity_poly.type
_entity_poly.pdbx_seq_one_letter_code
_entity_poly.pdbx_strand_id
1 'polypeptide(L)'
;MTLLERYLNYLSQICEGSRTPPEGISLTKTGDMEKAIELQQQIAGLGIPEFVKRCAAQDGEEIPAQELESFDASQMLSALTQMDAGEALPAQEAPAEEEAQPEPVKTEIRDIYEVFLDSVCLEDNLLSYLIDILKRGAKDEFQTLSHAAARTLLDMDEFLLWLGNKEAFAGPDERACAAIMDGCLNRLMQEGQRELAAALLSGDETTFKLFRTQAPELVHLPDATYEWYCRHYLDRYYPVRFILHHQGIEFPRA
;
A
#
# COMPACT_ATOMS: atom_id res chain seq x y z
N MET A 1 -11.43 37.10 5.57
CA MET A 1 -10.48 36.02 5.23
C MET A 1 -9.98 35.44 6.52
N THR A 2 -10.18 34.14 6.71
CA THR A 2 -9.61 33.37 7.81
C THR A 2 -8.08 33.33 7.69
N LEU A 3 -7.39 33.09 8.81
CA LEU A 3 -5.93 32.94 8.83
C LEU A 3 -5.45 31.85 7.87
N LEU A 4 -6.28 30.81 7.67
CA LEU A 4 -6.02 29.71 6.74
C LEU A 4 -6.06 30.14 5.27
N GLU A 5 -7.03 30.94 4.87
CA GLU A 5 -7.11 31.46 3.50
C GLU A 5 -5.90 32.34 3.18
N ARG A 6 -5.49 33.19 4.13
CA ARG A 6 -4.27 34.00 4.02
C ARG A 6 -3.02 33.11 3.92
N TYR A 7 -2.95 32.08 4.77
CA TYR A 7 -1.85 31.10 4.75
C TYR A 7 -1.70 30.41 3.39
N LEU A 8 -2.77 29.84 2.85
CA LEU A 8 -2.76 29.14 1.57
C LEU A 8 -2.42 30.09 0.42
N ASN A 9 -2.95 31.31 0.45
CA ASN A 9 -2.65 32.32 -0.56
C ASN A 9 -1.16 32.71 -0.55
N TYR A 10 -0.58 32.94 0.64
CA TYR A 10 0.85 33.24 0.77
C TYR A 10 1.74 32.05 0.37
N LEU A 11 1.34 30.82 0.71
CA LEU A 11 2.07 29.61 0.32
C LEU A 11 2.08 29.45 -1.21
N SER A 12 0.94 29.63 -1.88
CA SER A 12 0.86 29.57 -3.35
C SER A 12 1.74 30.62 -4.00
N GLN A 13 1.68 31.88 -3.54
CA GLN A 13 2.48 32.97 -4.10
C GLN A 13 4.00 32.76 -3.97
N ILE A 14 4.46 32.15 -2.86
CA ILE A 14 5.88 31.85 -2.66
C ILE A 14 6.30 30.66 -3.54
N CYS A 15 5.47 29.61 -3.66
CA CYS A 15 5.74 28.48 -4.53
C CYS A 15 5.77 28.88 -6.02
N GLU A 16 4.87 29.77 -6.44
CA GLU A 16 4.81 30.32 -7.80
C GLU A 16 5.94 31.32 -8.09
N GLY A 17 6.73 31.70 -7.09
CA GLY A 17 7.82 32.68 -7.21
C GLY A 17 7.35 34.13 -7.37
N SER A 18 6.04 34.38 -7.24
CA SER A 18 5.42 35.72 -7.31
C SER A 18 5.74 36.58 -6.07
N ARG A 19 6.21 35.97 -4.98
CA ARG A 19 6.55 36.63 -3.71
C ARG A 19 7.89 36.13 -3.16
N THR A 20 8.64 37.02 -2.50
CA THR A 20 9.84 36.62 -1.75
C THR A 20 9.47 36.00 -0.40
N PRO A 21 10.22 34.99 0.09
CA PRO A 21 9.93 34.38 1.37
C PRO A 21 10.06 35.39 2.53
N PRO A 22 9.27 35.23 3.61
CA PRO A 22 9.31 36.11 4.78
C PRO A 22 10.61 35.99 5.57
N GLU A 23 10.92 37.00 6.39
CA GLU A 23 12.14 36.99 7.23
C GLU A 23 12.23 35.74 8.10
N GLY A 24 13.36 35.04 8.00
CA GLY A 24 13.61 33.77 8.69
C GLY A 24 13.34 32.53 7.85
N ILE A 25 12.76 32.66 6.65
CA ILE A 25 12.65 31.58 5.67
C ILE A 25 13.66 31.80 4.55
N SER A 26 14.57 30.84 4.37
CA SER A 26 15.55 30.85 3.29
C SER A 26 15.35 29.60 2.44
N LEU A 27 14.87 29.79 1.22
CA LEU A 27 14.73 28.71 0.25
C LEU A 27 16.06 28.55 -0.48
N THR A 28 16.71 27.40 -0.26
CA THR A 28 18.02 27.08 -0.86
C THR A 28 17.88 26.20 -2.09
N LYS A 29 16.72 25.56 -2.26
CA LYS A 29 16.41 24.66 -3.37
C LYS A 29 15.89 25.41 -4.60
N THR A 30 16.19 24.89 -5.78
CA THR A 30 15.82 25.52 -7.07
C THR A 30 14.56 24.91 -7.70
N GLY A 31 14.27 23.63 -7.43
CA GLY A 31 13.10 22.92 -7.99
C GLY A 31 11.78 23.27 -7.28
N ASP A 32 10.68 23.38 -8.02
CA ASP A 32 9.36 23.79 -7.50
C ASP A 32 8.83 22.88 -6.38
N MET A 33 8.94 21.57 -6.55
CA MET A 33 8.50 20.60 -5.54
C MET A 33 9.41 20.61 -4.31
N GLU A 34 10.72 20.75 -4.49
CA GLU A 34 11.69 20.80 -3.41
C GLU A 34 11.55 22.10 -2.59
N LYS A 35 11.25 23.23 -3.25
CA LYS A 35 10.94 24.51 -2.61
C LYS A 35 9.67 24.43 -1.76
N ALA A 36 8.62 23.80 -2.28
CA ALA A 36 7.37 23.64 -1.54
C ALA A 36 7.57 22.80 -0.27
N ILE A 37 8.35 21.71 -0.37
CA ILE A 37 8.67 20.85 0.78
C ILE A 37 9.56 21.59 1.80
N GLU A 38 10.61 22.28 1.34
CA GLU A 38 11.50 23.06 2.21
C GLU A 38 10.75 24.19 2.92
N LEU A 39 9.86 24.87 2.21
CA LEU A 39 8.97 25.90 2.76
C LEU A 39 8.05 25.33 3.84
N GLN A 40 7.39 24.21 3.56
CA GLN A 40 6.48 23.58 4.52
C GLN A 40 7.20 23.07 5.77
N GLN A 41 8.42 22.56 5.64
CA GLN A 41 9.26 22.16 6.78
C GLN A 41 9.67 23.35 7.65
N GLN A 42 10.07 24.47 7.05
CA GLN A 42 10.43 25.68 7.79
C GLN A 42 9.21 26.31 8.47
N ILE A 43 8.03 26.28 7.83
CA ILE A 43 6.76 26.71 8.42
C ILE A 43 6.35 25.80 9.59
N ALA A 44 6.56 24.49 9.49
CA ALA A 44 6.27 23.56 10.58
C ALA A 44 7.13 23.85 11.84
N GLY A 45 8.38 24.30 11.65
CA GLY A 45 9.25 24.72 12.75
C GLY A 45 8.93 26.12 13.32
N LEU A 46 8.42 27.03 12.49
CA LEU A 46 8.07 28.41 12.89
C LEU A 46 6.67 28.54 13.49
N GLY A 47 5.74 27.72 13.01
CA GLY A 47 4.30 27.84 13.25
C GLY A 47 3.61 28.69 12.17
N ILE A 48 2.44 28.20 11.73
CA ILE A 48 1.59 28.86 10.72
C ILE A 48 1.19 30.29 11.12
N PRO A 49 0.80 30.59 12.38
CA PRO A 49 0.45 31.96 12.78
C PRO A 49 1.61 32.95 12.61
N GLU A 50 2.82 32.56 13.02
CA GLU A 50 4.01 33.41 12.89
C GLU A 50 4.42 33.60 11.42
N PHE A 51 4.27 32.58 10.58
CA PHE A 51 4.48 32.71 9.14
C PHE A 51 3.53 33.72 8.51
N VAL A 52 2.22 33.60 8.77
CA VAL A 52 1.20 34.51 8.20
C VAL A 52 1.41 35.93 8.69
N LYS A 53 1.76 36.13 9.97
CA LYS A 53 2.09 37.44 10.54
C LYS A 53 3.27 38.10 9.84
N ARG A 54 4.32 37.36 9.53
CA ARG A 54 5.51 37.89 8.83
C ARG A 54 5.23 38.20 7.36
N CYS A 55 4.42 37.38 6.70
CA CYS A 55 3.93 37.68 5.35
C CYS A 55 3.06 38.95 5.35
N ALA A 56 2.11 39.08 6.28
CA ALA A 56 1.27 40.27 6.37
C ALA A 56 2.09 41.54 6.68
N ALA A 57 3.09 41.45 7.55
CA ALA A 57 3.98 42.58 7.86
C ALA A 57 4.78 43.06 6.63
N GLN A 58 5.16 42.17 5.72
CA GLN A 58 5.79 42.54 4.44
C GLN A 58 4.82 43.27 3.50
N ASP A 59 3.53 42.97 3.58
CA ASP A 59 2.48 43.66 2.82
C ASP A 59 2.05 45.00 3.47
N GLY A 60 2.65 45.34 4.63
CA GLY A 60 2.28 46.51 5.42
C GLY A 60 0.96 46.32 6.19
N GLU A 61 0.50 45.08 6.35
CA GLU A 61 -0.74 44.73 7.04
C GLU A 61 -0.42 44.14 8.43
N GLU A 62 -1.00 44.72 9.49
CA GLU A 62 -0.89 44.18 10.84
C GLU A 62 -2.08 43.28 11.15
N ILE A 63 -1.83 41.98 11.33
CA ILE A 63 -2.86 41.03 11.75
C ILE A 63 -3.07 41.15 13.26
N PRO A 64 -4.32 41.33 13.72
CA PRO A 64 -4.61 41.45 15.15
C PRO A 64 -4.27 40.15 15.89
N ALA A 65 -3.66 40.29 17.08
CA ALA A 65 -3.19 39.16 17.90
C ALA A 65 -4.28 38.11 18.18
N GLN A 66 -5.55 38.53 18.26
CA GLN A 66 -6.70 37.66 18.48
C GLN A 66 -6.94 36.67 17.33
N GLU A 67 -6.64 37.04 16.08
CA GLU A 67 -6.76 36.13 14.92
C GLU A 67 -5.63 35.10 14.90
N LEU A 68 -4.46 35.48 15.42
CA LEU A 68 -3.30 34.61 15.58
C LEU A 68 -3.51 33.60 16.72
N GLU A 69 -4.13 34.03 17.82
CA GLU A 69 -4.45 33.21 19.00
C GLU A 69 -5.66 32.28 18.78
N SER A 70 -6.62 32.65 17.93
CA SER A 70 -7.77 31.80 17.58
C SER A 70 -7.42 30.62 16.67
N PHE A 71 -6.15 30.47 16.30
CA PHE A 71 -5.68 29.42 15.42
C PHE A 71 -5.75 28.04 16.10
N ASP A 72 -6.60 27.15 15.57
CA ASP A 72 -6.72 25.76 16.00
C ASP A 72 -6.34 24.82 14.84
N ALA A 73 -5.29 24.03 15.05
CA ALA A 73 -4.77 23.08 14.07
C ALA A 73 -5.82 22.01 13.67
N SER A 74 -6.78 21.71 14.54
CA SER A 74 -7.86 20.74 14.31
C SER A 74 -8.93 21.31 13.37
N GLN A 75 -9.22 22.61 13.52
CA GLN A 75 -10.11 23.34 12.61
C GLN A 75 -9.47 23.51 11.23
N MET A 76 -8.15 23.65 11.17
CA MET A 76 -7.40 23.70 9.90
C MET A 76 -7.52 22.40 9.11
N LEU A 77 -7.33 21.24 9.75
CA LEU A 77 -7.49 19.95 9.09
C LEU A 77 -8.92 19.80 8.55
N SER A 78 -9.90 20.18 9.36
CA SER A 78 -11.33 20.14 8.99
C SER A 78 -11.68 21.08 7.82
N ALA A 79 -11.10 22.29 7.79
CA ALA A 79 -11.32 23.26 6.73
C ALA A 79 -10.62 22.88 5.42
N LEU A 80 -9.44 22.26 5.49
CA LEU A 80 -8.76 21.68 4.33
C LEU A 80 -9.59 20.53 3.73
N THR A 81 -10.19 19.68 4.56
CA THR A 81 -11.12 18.63 4.11
C THR A 81 -12.39 19.20 3.47
N GLN A 82 -12.89 20.33 3.98
CA GLN A 82 -14.09 20.99 3.44
C GLN A 82 -13.82 21.78 2.15
N MET A 83 -12.62 22.33 1.96
CA MET A 83 -12.24 23.02 0.71
C MET A 83 -11.98 22.04 -0.44
N ASP A 84 -11.55 20.81 -0.15
CA ASP A 84 -11.44 19.73 -1.16
C ASP A 84 -12.82 19.26 -1.66
N ALA A 85 -13.87 19.50 -0.86
CA ALA A 85 -15.27 19.19 -1.16
C ALA A 85 -16.00 20.37 -1.85
N GLY A 86 -15.37 20.98 -2.85
CA GLY A 86 -15.94 22.12 -3.61
C GLY A 86 -17.31 21.85 -4.22
N GLU A 87 -18.31 22.60 -3.74
CA GLU A 87 -19.60 22.99 -4.33
C GLU A 87 -20.30 21.98 -5.28
N ALA A 88 -21.25 21.21 -4.75
CA ALA A 88 -22.32 20.61 -5.53
C ALA A 88 -23.70 21.10 -5.03
N LEU A 89 -24.41 21.82 -5.90
CA LEU A 89 -25.82 22.22 -5.75
C LEU A 89 -26.75 21.00 -5.59
N PRO A 90 -27.88 21.12 -4.88
CA PRO A 90 -28.75 19.98 -4.58
C PRO A 90 -29.66 19.65 -5.76
N ALA A 91 -29.63 18.40 -6.24
CA ALA A 91 -30.61 17.86 -7.18
C ALA A 91 -31.21 16.54 -6.67
N GLN A 92 -32.52 16.47 -6.85
CA GLN A 92 -33.52 15.54 -6.32
C GLN A 92 -33.35 14.05 -6.69
N GLU A 93 -33.90 13.21 -5.81
CA GLU A 93 -34.03 11.75 -5.91
C GLU A 93 -34.87 11.26 -7.12
N ALA A 94 -34.34 10.28 -7.85
CA ALA A 94 -35.10 9.16 -8.45
C ALA A 94 -34.12 8.00 -8.82
N PRO A 95 -34.59 6.74 -8.85
CA PRO A 95 -33.85 5.62 -8.26
C PRO A 95 -33.20 4.63 -9.24
N ALA A 96 -32.32 3.80 -8.66
CA ALA A 96 -31.64 2.61 -9.18
C ALA A 96 -30.28 2.84 -9.87
N GLU A 97 -29.22 2.78 -9.06
CA GLU A 97 -28.18 1.73 -9.08
C GLU A 97 -27.21 2.06 -7.95
N GLU A 98 -26.98 1.13 -7.01
CA GLU A 98 -25.89 1.23 -6.04
C GLU A 98 -24.57 1.10 -6.79
N GLU A 99 -24.13 2.17 -7.45
CA GLU A 99 -22.73 2.37 -7.73
C GLU A 99 -22.06 2.67 -6.39
N ALA A 100 -21.46 1.61 -5.84
CA ALA A 100 -20.52 1.70 -4.74
C ALA A 100 -19.60 2.90 -4.96
N GLN A 101 -19.63 3.84 -4.01
CA GLN A 101 -18.66 4.92 -3.95
C GLN A 101 -17.27 4.30 -4.10
N PRO A 102 -16.43 4.75 -5.04
CA PRO A 102 -15.05 4.33 -5.03
C PRO A 102 -14.48 4.84 -3.70
N GLU A 103 -14.24 3.92 -2.77
CA GLU A 103 -13.43 4.20 -1.60
C GLU A 103 -12.18 4.97 -2.07
N PRO A 104 -11.73 5.99 -1.32
CA PRO A 104 -10.52 6.71 -1.68
C PRO A 104 -9.45 5.68 -1.98
N VAL A 105 -8.98 5.64 -3.23
CA VAL A 105 -8.01 4.65 -3.66
C VAL A 105 -6.83 4.82 -2.74
N LYS A 106 -6.72 3.92 -1.75
CA LYS A 106 -5.49 3.74 -1.00
C LYS A 106 -4.50 3.40 -2.08
N THR A 107 -3.68 4.37 -2.47
CA THR A 107 -2.43 4.08 -3.15
C THR A 107 -1.52 3.47 -2.09
N GLU A 108 -1.89 2.28 -1.59
CA GLU A 108 -0.94 1.34 -1.02
C GLU A 108 0.16 1.23 -2.08
N ILE A 109 1.34 1.77 -1.77
CA ILE A 109 2.53 1.58 -2.58
C ILE A 109 2.75 0.06 -2.53
N ARG A 110 2.22 -0.65 -3.53
CA ARG A 110 2.34 -2.11 -3.63
C ARG A 110 3.81 -2.48 -3.62
N ASP A 111 4.10 -3.56 -2.91
CA ASP A 111 5.46 -4.07 -2.82
C ASP A 111 5.94 -4.48 -4.24
N ILE A 112 7.16 -4.11 -4.58
CA ILE A 112 7.73 -4.39 -5.91
C ILE A 112 7.78 -5.90 -6.19
N TYR A 113 7.92 -6.73 -5.15
CA TYR A 113 7.88 -8.18 -5.28
C TYR A 113 6.49 -8.71 -5.63
N GLU A 114 5.42 -8.06 -5.17
CA GLU A 114 4.04 -8.40 -5.57
C GLU A 114 3.81 -8.06 -7.04
N VAL A 115 4.28 -6.89 -7.49
CA VAL A 115 4.19 -6.49 -8.91
C VAL A 115 4.97 -7.47 -9.81
N PHE A 116 6.12 -7.94 -9.34
CA PHE A 116 6.90 -8.96 -10.02
C PHE A 116 6.13 -10.29 -10.12
N LEU A 117 5.58 -10.77 -9.01
CA LEU A 117 4.83 -12.02 -8.98
C LEU A 117 3.51 -11.95 -9.76
N ASP A 118 2.79 -10.83 -9.72
CA ASP A 118 1.63 -10.57 -10.58
C ASP A 118 1.99 -10.86 -12.03
N SER A 119 3.06 -10.24 -12.50
CA SER A 119 3.49 -10.33 -13.90
C SER A 119 3.95 -11.74 -14.28
N VAL A 120 4.69 -12.41 -13.39
CA VAL A 120 5.17 -13.79 -13.62
C VAL A 120 4.03 -14.80 -13.59
N CYS A 121 3.01 -14.58 -12.76
CA CYS A 121 1.87 -15.49 -12.62
C CYS A 121 0.81 -15.31 -13.72
N LEU A 122 0.94 -14.31 -14.60
CA LEU A 122 0.06 -14.16 -15.77
C LEU A 122 0.23 -15.31 -16.78
N GLU A 123 1.41 -15.90 -16.87
CA GLU A 123 1.71 -16.98 -17.81
C GLU A 123 2.42 -18.16 -17.13
N ASP A 124 1.88 -19.37 -17.28
CA ASP A 124 2.46 -20.60 -16.69
C ASP A 124 3.92 -20.83 -17.09
N ASN A 125 4.30 -20.42 -18.30
CA ASN A 125 5.67 -20.54 -18.80
C ASN A 125 6.64 -19.62 -18.04
N LEU A 126 6.20 -18.42 -17.63
CA LEU A 126 7.02 -17.48 -16.86
C LEU A 126 7.20 -17.98 -15.42
N LEU A 127 6.13 -18.49 -14.79
CA LEU A 127 6.23 -19.11 -13.47
C LEU A 127 7.16 -20.34 -13.51
N SER A 128 7.04 -21.17 -14.55
CA SER A 128 7.94 -22.31 -14.76
C SER A 128 9.39 -21.89 -14.94
N TYR A 129 9.63 -20.79 -15.68
CA TYR A 129 10.96 -20.24 -15.87
C TYR A 129 11.54 -19.65 -14.58
N LEU A 130 10.72 -18.95 -13.78
CA LEU A 130 11.11 -18.48 -12.44
C LEU A 130 11.55 -19.66 -11.55
N ILE A 131 10.75 -20.75 -11.51
CA ILE A 131 11.09 -21.95 -10.75
C ILE A 131 12.46 -22.50 -11.17
N ASP A 132 12.71 -22.60 -12.47
CA ASP A 132 13.99 -23.10 -13.00
C ASP A 132 15.17 -22.19 -12.63
N ILE A 133 15.03 -20.87 -12.78
CA ILE A 133 16.04 -19.88 -12.37
C ILE A 133 16.38 -20.05 -10.88
N LEU A 134 15.36 -20.12 -10.02
CA LEU A 134 15.53 -20.24 -8.57
C LEU A 134 16.22 -21.56 -8.18
N LYS A 135 15.86 -22.68 -8.84
CA LYS A 135 16.51 -23.98 -8.61
C LYS A 135 17.98 -23.99 -9.04
N ARG A 136 18.34 -23.25 -10.09
CA ARG A 136 19.73 -23.09 -10.56
C ARG A 136 20.51 -22.04 -9.75
N GLY A 137 19.83 -21.19 -8.97
CA GLY A 137 20.43 -20.06 -8.29
C GLY A 137 20.97 -19.00 -9.27
N ALA A 138 20.36 -18.87 -10.46
CA ALA A 138 20.85 -18.03 -11.54
C ALA A 138 20.49 -16.54 -11.34
N LYS A 139 21.24 -15.84 -10.49
CA LYS A 139 20.98 -14.45 -10.09
C LYS A 139 20.87 -13.46 -11.27
N ASP A 140 21.74 -13.59 -12.28
CA ASP A 140 21.73 -12.70 -13.44
C ASP A 140 20.46 -12.90 -14.30
N GLU A 141 20.01 -14.15 -14.44
CA GLU A 141 18.76 -14.48 -15.14
C GLU A 141 17.55 -14.00 -14.35
N PHE A 142 17.60 -14.10 -13.01
CA PHE A 142 16.57 -13.53 -12.13
C PHE A 142 16.44 -12.02 -12.32
N GLN A 143 17.55 -11.27 -12.31
CA GLN A 143 17.56 -9.83 -12.56
C GLN A 143 17.03 -9.47 -13.96
N THR A 144 17.36 -10.28 -14.96
CA THR A 144 16.85 -10.10 -16.33
C THR A 144 15.33 -10.29 -16.37
N LEU A 145 14.82 -11.36 -15.73
CA LEU A 145 13.39 -11.63 -15.62
C LEU A 145 12.67 -10.53 -14.83
N SER A 146 13.23 -10.08 -13.70
CA SER A 146 12.64 -9.03 -12.88
C SER A 146 12.59 -7.68 -13.60
N HIS A 147 13.61 -7.35 -14.38
CA HIS A 147 13.60 -6.13 -15.19
C HIS A 147 12.56 -6.20 -16.30
N ALA A 148 12.40 -7.37 -16.95
CA ALA A 148 11.37 -7.56 -17.96
C ALA A 148 9.95 -7.48 -17.37
N ALA A 149 9.72 -8.11 -16.21
CA ALA A 149 8.41 -8.25 -15.59
C ALA A 149 7.99 -7.01 -14.75
N ALA A 150 8.91 -6.42 -14.00
CA ALA A 150 8.64 -5.33 -13.04
C ALA A 150 9.46 -4.06 -13.30
N ARG A 151 10.17 -3.96 -14.43
CA ARG A 151 11.02 -2.81 -14.81
C ARG A 151 12.06 -2.42 -13.75
N THR A 152 12.44 -3.39 -12.92
CA THR A 152 13.33 -3.21 -11.77
C THR A 152 14.27 -4.40 -11.65
N LEU A 153 15.53 -4.16 -11.31
CA LEU A 153 16.51 -5.21 -11.03
C LEU A 153 16.36 -5.63 -9.56
N LEU A 154 15.71 -6.77 -9.32
CA LEU A 154 15.46 -7.29 -7.99
C LEU A 154 16.58 -8.23 -7.56
N ASP A 155 16.91 -8.22 -6.27
CA ASP A 155 17.81 -9.22 -5.71
C ASP A 155 17.06 -10.52 -5.39
N MET A 156 17.65 -11.63 -5.79
CA MET A 156 17.02 -12.95 -5.65
C MET A 156 16.94 -13.40 -4.19
N ASP A 157 17.97 -13.10 -3.39
CA ASP A 157 18.02 -13.51 -1.98
C ASP A 157 17.04 -12.67 -1.15
N GLU A 158 16.94 -11.36 -1.44
CA GLU A 158 15.93 -10.47 -0.84
C GLU A 158 14.50 -10.88 -1.23
N PHE A 159 14.27 -11.25 -2.48
CA PHE A 159 12.97 -11.77 -2.92
C PHE A 159 12.58 -13.05 -2.17
N LEU A 160 13.48 -14.01 -2.04
CA LEU A 160 13.23 -15.25 -1.29
C LEU A 160 13.03 -14.94 0.20
N LEU A 161 13.79 -14.03 0.79
CA LEU A 161 13.60 -13.61 2.18
C LEU A 161 12.23 -12.97 2.39
N TRP A 162 11.82 -12.08 1.49
CA TRP A 162 10.51 -11.45 1.53
C TRP A 162 9.39 -12.48 1.43
N LEU A 163 9.40 -13.33 0.39
CA LEU A 163 8.33 -14.31 0.17
C LEU A 163 8.27 -15.33 1.30
N GLY A 164 9.43 -15.76 1.81
CA GLY A 164 9.55 -16.70 2.92
C GLY A 164 9.00 -16.19 4.26
N ASN A 165 8.94 -14.87 4.44
CA ASN A 165 8.54 -14.24 5.71
C ASN A 165 7.36 -13.25 5.55
N LYS A 166 6.62 -13.33 4.44
CA LYS A 166 5.54 -12.39 4.08
C LYS A 166 4.49 -12.22 5.20
N GLU A 167 4.15 -13.31 5.89
CA GLU A 167 3.17 -13.33 6.99
C GLU A 167 3.62 -12.56 8.23
N ALA A 168 4.93 -12.25 8.36
CA ALA A 168 5.47 -11.47 9.47
C ALA A 168 4.96 -10.03 9.44
N PHE A 169 4.69 -9.50 8.24
CA PHE A 169 4.16 -8.15 8.01
C PHE A 169 2.63 -8.13 7.94
N ALA A 170 2.00 -9.30 7.97
CA ALA A 170 0.56 -9.44 7.83
C ALA A 170 -0.19 -9.31 9.17
N GLY A 171 -1.47 -8.95 9.08
CA GLY A 171 -2.40 -8.93 10.21
C GLY A 171 -2.67 -10.35 10.77
N PRO A 172 -3.33 -10.44 11.94
CA PRO A 172 -3.53 -11.72 12.63
C PRO A 172 -4.30 -12.75 11.79
N ASP A 173 -5.33 -12.34 11.05
CA ASP A 173 -6.14 -13.26 10.24
C ASP A 173 -5.36 -13.84 9.07
N GLU A 174 -4.59 -13.00 8.38
CA GLU A 174 -3.75 -13.45 7.27
C GLU A 174 -2.65 -14.39 7.74
N ARG A 175 -1.99 -14.05 8.85
CA ARG A 175 -0.96 -14.91 9.44
C ARG A 175 -1.52 -16.25 9.88
N ALA A 176 -2.70 -16.26 10.49
CA ALA A 176 -3.38 -17.50 10.87
C ALA A 176 -3.74 -18.33 9.63
N CYS A 177 -4.26 -17.69 8.59
CA CYS A 177 -4.61 -18.35 7.32
C CYS A 177 -3.39 -19.00 6.67
N ALA A 178 -2.31 -18.26 6.50
CA ALA A 178 -1.05 -18.76 5.96
C ALA A 178 -0.56 -20.00 6.72
N ALA A 179 -0.50 -19.92 8.06
CA ALA A 179 -0.03 -21.02 8.89
C ALA A 179 -0.94 -22.27 8.80
N ILE A 180 -2.27 -22.08 8.84
CA ILE A 180 -3.24 -23.18 8.78
C ILE A 180 -3.19 -23.85 7.42
N MET A 181 -3.25 -23.07 6.33
CA MET A 181 -3.30 -23.60 4.98
C MET A 181 -1.97 -24.24 4.55
N ASP A 182 -0.83 -23.67 4.92
CA ASP A 182 0.48 -24.32 4.73
C ASP A 182 0.54 -25.65 5.49
N GLY A 183 -0.01 -25.71 6.71
CA GLY A 183 -0.12 -26.94 7.48
C GLY A 183 -0.96 -28.01 6.76
N CYS A 184 -2.16 -27.62 6.32
CA CYS A 184 -3.06 -28.47 5.53
C CYS A 184 -2.36 -29.01 4.28
N LEU A 185 -1.78 -28.13 3.46
CA LEU A 185 -1.15 -28.51 2.20
C LEU A 185 0.08 -29.40 2.42
N ASN A 186 0.91 -29.08 3.42
CA ASN A 186 2.05 -29.93 3.78
C ASN A 186 1.60 -31.34 4.21
N ARG A 187 0.54 -31.44 5.02
CA ARG A 187 -0.05 -32.74 5.39
C ARG A 187 -0.57 -33.49 4.16
N LEU A 188 -1.31 -32.83 3.28
CA LEU A 188 -1.83 -33.44 2.05
C LEU A 188 -0.69 -33.98 1.17
N MET A 189 0.43 -33.25 1.06
CA MET A 189 1.58 -33.72 0.30
C MET A 189 2.27 -34.93 0.96
N GLN A 190 2.34 -34.97 2.30
CA GLN A 190 2.85 -36.12 3.04
C GLN A 190 1.95 -37.36 2.91
N GLU A 191 0.63 -37.16 2.88
CA GLU A 191 -0.37 -38.21 2.67
C GLU A 191 -0.50 -38.64 1.19
N GLY A 192 0.22 -37.98 0.27
CA GLY A 192 0.16 -38.28 -1.17
C GLY A 192 -1.07 -37.74 -1.89
N GLN A 193 -1.89 -36.91 -1.23
CA GLN A 193 -3.11 -36.30 -1.76
C GLN A 193 -2.81 -35.09 -2.66
N ARG A 194 -2.00 -35.29 -3.70
CA ARG A 194 -1.49 -34.21 -4.57
C ARG A 194 -2.58 -33.52 -5.38
N GLU A 195 -3.56 -34.29 -5.86
CA GLU A 195 -4.69 -33.76 -6.64
C GLU A 195 -5.55 -32.82 -5.78
N LEU A 196 -5.77 -33.20 -4.52
CA LEU A 196 -6.50 -32.35 -3.57
C LEU A 196 -5.72 -31.08 -3.24
N ALA A 197 -4.41 -31.18 -3.00
CA ALA A 197 -3.56 -30.01 -2.79
C ALA A 197 -3.58 -29.06 -4.00
N ALA A 198 -3.49 -29.61 -5.22
CA ALA A 198 -3.56 -28.83 -6.45
C ALA A 198 -4.92 -28.12 -6.62
N ALA A 199 -6.02 -28.81 -6.35
CA ALA A 199 -7.37 -28.22 -6.41
C ALA A 199 -7.58 -27.11 -5.36
N LEU A 200 -6.98 -27.24 -4.17
CA LEU A 200 -6.97 -26.17 -3.18
C LEU A 200 -6.15 -24.97 -3.68
N LEU A 201 -4.93 -25.19 -4.18
CA LEU A 201 -4.06 -24.14 -4.70
C LEU A 201 -4.66 -23.40 -5.90
N SER A 202 -5.47 -24.07 -6.73
CA SER A 202 -6.20 -23.43 -7.82
C SER A 202 -7.43 -22.63 -7.38
N GLY A 203 -7.78 -22.68 -6.09
CA GLY A 203 -8.97 -22.02 -5.56
C GLY A 203 -10.28 -22.68 -5.97
N ASP A 204 -10.36 -24.01 -6.05
CA ASP A 204 -11.65 -24.64 -6.28
C ASP A 204 -12.55 -24.55 -5.03
N GLU A 205 -13.60 -23.75 -5.12
CA GLU A 205 -14.51 -23.47 -4.00
C GLU A 205 -15.19 -24.73 -3.47
N THR A 206 -15.62 -25.63 -4.36
CA THR A 206 -16.32 -26.86 -3.98
C THR A 206 -15.40 -27.76 -3.17
N THR A 207 -14.16 -27.92 -3.64
CA THR A 207 -13.10 -28.67 -2.98
C THR A 207 -12.81 -28.10 -1.61
N PHE A 208 -12.61 -26.78 -1.49
CA PHE A 208 -12.36 -26.15 -0.19
C PHE A 208 -13.52 -26.35 0.79
N LYS A 209 -14.77 -26.13 0.34
CA LYS A 209 -15.97 -26.30 1.17
C LYS A 209 -16.13 -27.74 1.68
N LEU A 210 -15.78 -28.74 0.87
CA LEU A 210 -15.76 -30.13 1.32
C LEU A 210 -14.59 -30.38 2.29
N PHE A 211 -13.39 -29.95 1.91
CA PHE A 211 -12.16 -30.14 2.67
C PHE A 211 -12.27 -29.58 4.09
N ARG A 212 -12.78 -28.36 4.27
CA ARG A 212 -12.90 -27.71 5.60
C ARG A 212 -13.78 -28.48 6.59
N THR A 213 -14.68 -29.34 6.11
CA THR A 213 -15.55 -30.17 6.98
C THR A 213 -14.85 -31.42 7.51
N GLN A 214 -13.72 -31.80 6.91
CA GLN A 214 -12.99 -33.03 7.19
C GLN A 214 -11.60 -32.77 7.75
N ALA A 215 -10.97 -31.66 7.34
CA ALA A 215 -9.62 -31.30 7.75
C ALA A 215 -9.59 -30.97 9.25
N PRO A 216 -8.77 -31.67 10.07
CA PRO A 216 -8.69 -31.43 11.50
C PRO A 216 -8.25 -29.99 11.85
N GLU A 217 -7.51 -29.34 10.96
CA GLU A 217 -7.05 -27.96 11.11
C GLU A 217 -8.19 -26.93 10.95
N LEU A 218 -9.25 -27.26 10.20
CA LEU A 218 -10.30 -26.31 9.80
C LEU A 218 -11.66 -26.63 10.41
N VAL A 219 -11.93 -27.88 10.79
CA VAL A 219 -13.26 -28.31 11.26
C VAL A 219 -13.75 -27.56 12.51
N HIS A 220 -12.82 -27.03 13.32
CA HIS A 220 -13.11 -26.27 14.52
C HIS A 220 -13.09 -24.75 14.32
N LEU A 221 -12.87 -24.27 13.08
CA LEU A 221 -12.75 -22.86 12.74
C LEU A 221 -13.91 -22.46 11.81
N PRO A 222 -15.09 -22.08 12.35
CA PRO A 222 -16.23 -21.68 11.53
C PRO A 222 -15.95 -20.45 10.68
N ASP A 223 -15.04 -19.58 11.13
CA ASP A 223 -14.63 -18.36 10.44
C ASP A 223 -13.71 -18.61 9.24
N ALA A 224 -13.17 -19.83 9.09
CA ALA A 224 -12.36 -20.24 7.93
C ALA A 224 -13.27 -20.54 6.71
N THR A 225 -13.97 -19.51 6.25
CA THR A 225 -14.82 -19.56 5.06
C THR A 225 -13.98 -19.59 3.78
N TYR A 226 -14.62 -19.86 2.65
CA TYR A 226 -13.94 -19.80 1.36
C TYR A 226 -13.44 -18.38 1.04
N GLU A 227 -14.23 -17.34 1.36
CA GLU A 227 -13.82 -15.95 1.17
C GLU A 227 -12.60 -15.58 2.03
N TRP A 228 -12.57 -16.05 3.28
CA TRP A 228 -11.41 -15.90 4.15
C TRP A 228 -10.17 -16.57 3.55
N TYR A 229 -10.33 -17.79 3.03
CA TYR A 229 -9.26 -18.51 2.34
C TYR A 229 -8.74 -17.77 1.11
N CYS A 230 -9.61 -17.25 0.24
CA CYS A 230 -9.19 -16.48 -0.93
C CYS A 230 -8.41 -15.23 -0.53
N ARG A 231 -9.03 -14.40 0.31
CA ARG A 231 -8.51 -13.09 0.70
C ARG A 231 -7.17 -13.18 1.42
N HIS A 232 -7.00 -14.19 2.27
CA HIS A 232 -5.85 -14.28 3.17
C HIS A 232 -4.81 -15.31 2.75
N TYR A 233 -5.13 -16.20 1.81
CA TYR A 233 -4.18 -17.18 1.29
C TYR A 233 -3.93 -17.02 -0.21
N LEU A 234 -4.96 -17.25 -1.03
CA LEU A 234 -4.82 -17.30 -2.49
C LEU A 234 -4.33 -15.98 -3.07
N ASP A 235 -4.92 -14.87 -2.63
CA ASP A 235 -4.65 -13.52 -3.15
C ASP A 235 -3.34 -12.91 -2.60
N ARG A 236 -2.58 -13.68 -1.80
CA ARG A 236 -1.39 -13.21 -1.08
C ARG A 236 -0.10 -13.92 -1.49
N TYR A 237 -0.10 -14.62 -2.63
CA TYR A 237 1.05 -15.36 -3.19
C TYR A 237 1.60 -16.48 -2.30
N TYR A 238 0.93 -16.84 -1.20
CA TYR A 238 1.26 -18.04 -0.43
C TYR A 238 1.16 -19.34 -1.28
N PRO A 239 0.24 -19.49 -2.25
CA PRO A 239 0.27 -20.62 -3.19
C PRO A 239 1.58 -20.71 -3.96
N VAL A 240 2.11 -19.58 -4.45
CA VAL A 240 3.40 -19.52 -5.14
C VAL A 240 4.50 -19.98 -4.20
N ARG A 241 4.56 -19.42 -2.98
CA ARG A 241 5.51 -19.84 -1.95
C ARG A 241 5.48 -21.35 -1.71
N PHE A 242 4.29 -21.93 -1.56
CA PHE A 242 4.10 -23.36 -1.35
C PHE A 242 4.63 -24.17 -2.54
N ILE A 243 4.29 -23.77 -3.77
CA ILE A 243 4.77 -24.42 -5.00
C ILE A 243 6.29 -24.38 -5.07
N LEU A 244 6.92 -23.22 -4.84
CA LEU A 244 8.37 -23.08 -4.85
C LEU A 244 9.03 -23.98 -3.81
N HIS A 245 8.52 -23.98 -2.58
CA HIS A 245 9.03 -24.84 -1.51
C HIS A 245 8.98 -26.32 -1.90
N HIS A 246 7.84 -26.77 -2.45
CA HIS A 246 7.67 -28.16 -2.86
C HIS A 246 8.52 -28.55 -4.09
N GLN A 247 8.97 -27.57 -4.87
CA GLN A 247 9.94 -27.77 -5.96
C GLN A 247 11.40 -27.85 -5.49
N GLY A 248 11.64 -27.77 -4.18
CA GLY A 248 12.95 -27.87 -3.55
C GLY A 248 13.68 -26.54 -3.39
N ILE A 249 12.97 -25.41 -3.51
CA ILE A 249 13.55 -24.08 -3.30
C ILE A 249 13.51 -23.77 -1.80
N GLU A 250 14.66 -23.41 -1.24
CA GLU A 250 14.79 -23.08 0.17
C GLU A 250 14.55 -21.59 0.40
N PHE A 251 13.76 -21.28 1.43
CA PHE A 251 13.51 -19.90 1.87
C PHE A 251 14.36 -19.59 3.10
N PRO A 252 15.11 -18.47 3.09
CA PRO A 252 15.84 -18.04 4.27
C PRO A 252 14.86 -17.59 5.36
N ARG A 253 15.17 -17.94 6.61
CA ARG A 253 14.42 -17.47 7.78
C ARG A 253 15.01 -16.14 8.23
N ALA A 254 14.13 -15.17 8.54
CA ALA A 254 14.51 -13.91 9.16
C ALA A 254 15.01 -14.09 10.60
#